data_AF-A0A0C9Z553-F1
#
_entry.id   AF-A0A0C9Z553-F1
#
_cell.length_a   1.000
_cell.length_b   1.000
_cell.length_c   1.000
_cell.angle_alpha   90.00
_cell.angle_beta   90.00
_cell.angle_gamma   90.00
#
_symmetry.space_group_name_H-M   'P 1'
#
loop_
_entity.id
_entity.type
_entity.pdbx_description
1 polymer ?
#
loop_
_entity_poly.entity_id
_entity_poly.type
_entity_poly.pdbx_seq_one_letter_code
_entity_poly.pdbx_strand_id
1 'polypeptide(L)'
;QSLLASPPSVYLPGGRYDFAVISQADESDWPSNGLRGHAVAQLCLIFRLYRSNTFLAYIQCFNATFPSSSSYTTDAAAGMHVLKCTIWSDGARVGKVIPLHHICLPAHVIPCFGKEANLRLTCHNCYELSNDFWLNKYWNKEFFYALSLSQSVFA
;
A
#
# COMPACT_ATOMS: atom_id res chain seq x y z
N GLN A 1 6.25 -10.70 11.53
CA GLN A 1 6.51 -10.65 10.07
C GLN A 1 7.50 -9.53 9.82
N SER A 2 8.49 -9.70 8.95
CA SER A 2 9.49 -8.67 8.64
C SER A 2 9.10 -7.91 7.36
N LEU A 3 9.36 -6.60 7.30
CA LEU A 3 9.25 -5.79 6.09
C LEU A 3 10.60 -5.73 5.38
N LEU A 4 10.59 -5.97 4.07
CA LEU A 4 11.77 -5.94 3.22
C LEU A 4 11.70 -4.77 2.24
N ALA A 5 12.81 -4.04 2.17
CA ALA A 5 13.06 -3.01 1.19
C ALA A 5 14.48 -3.22 0.66
N SER A 6 14.60 -3.77 -0.54
CA SER A 6 15.87 -4.08 -1.20
C SER A 6 15.91 -3.37 -2.54
N PRO A 7 16.94 -2.54 -2.81
CA PRO A 7 17.06 -1.87 -4.09
C PRO A 7 17.30 -2.87 -5.23
N PRO A 8 17.20 -2.41 -6.48
CA PRO A 8 17.56 -3.21 -7.65
C PRO A 8 18.98 -3.76 -7.53
N SER A 9 19.16 -5.03 -7.90
CA SER A 9 20.47 -5.68 -7.98
C SER A 9 20.52 -6.62 -9.19
N VAL A 10 21.71 -7.17 -9.47
CA VAL A 10 21.89 -8.14 -10.58
C VAL A 10 20.96 -9.35 -10.42
N TYR A 11 20.70 -9.78 -9.19
CA TYR A 11 19.81 -10.91 -8.89
C TYR A 11 18.34 -10.52 -8.76
N LEU A 12 18.07 -9.21 -8.64
CA LEU A 12 16.74 -8.67 -8.40
C LEU A 12 16.57 -7.34 -9.13
N PRO A 13 16.38 -7.35 -10.46
CA PRO A 13 16.42 -6.14 -11.28
C PRO A 13 15.33 -5.11 -10.94
N GLY A 14 14.20 -5.57 -10.37
CA GLY A 14 13.12 -4.70 -9.91
C GLY A 14 13.21 -4.26 -8.45
N GLY A 15 14.21 -4.74 -7.69
CA GLY A 15 14.21 -4.65 -6.23
C GLY A 15 13.12 -5.52 -5.59
N ARG A 16 12.98 -5.42 -4.26
CA ARG A 16 11.89 -6.04 -3.50
C ARG A 16 11.39 -5.03 -2.49
N TYR A 17 10.11 -4.74 -2.58
CA TYR A 17 9.47 -3.72 -1.77
C TYR A 17 8.19 -4.29 -1.21
N ASP A 18 8.16 -4.45 0.10
CA ASP A 18 6.95 -4.86 0.80
C ASP A 18 6.01 -3.65 0.97
N PHE A 19 4.73 -3.94 1.19
CA PHE A 19 3.72 -2.91 1.44
C PHE A 19 3.40 -2.84 2.93
N ALA A 20 2.99 -1.68 3.39
CA ALA A 20 2.59 -1.46 4.77
C ALA A 20 1.45 -0.46 4.88
N VAL A 21 0.68 -0.57 5.96
CA VAL A 21 -0.19 0.49 6.43
C VAL A 21 0.66 1.52 7.17
N ILE A 22 0.45 2.78 6.85
CA ILE A 22 1.09 3.91 7.50
C ILE A 22 0.04 4.81 8.16
N SER A 23 0.39 5.35 9.31
CA SER A 23 -0.34 6.44 9.94
C SER A 23 -0.02 7.76 9.24
N GLN A 24 -1.03 8.61 9.07
CA GLN A 24 -0.83 9.98 8.58
C GLN A 24 -0.55 10.97 9.71
N ALA A 25 -0.72 10.55 10.97
CA ALA A 25 -0.47 11.31 12.19
C ALA A 25 0.56 10.60 13.09
N ASP A 26 1.18 11.35 14.00
CA ASP A 26 2.19 10.81 14.93
C ASP A 26 1.60 9.79 15.91
N GLU A 27 0.35 9.99 16.33
CA GLU A 27 -0.42 9.00 17.07
C GLU A 27 -1.28 8.20 16.10
N SER A 28 -1.09 6.89 16.08
CA SER A 28 -1.88 5.96 15.26
C SER A 28 -2.96 5.31 16.11
N ASP A 29 -4.19 5.31 15.61
CA ASP A 29 -5.32 4.58 16.18
C ASP A 29 -5.63 3.28 15.41
N TRP A 30 -4.68 2.81 14.59
CA TRP A 30 -4.77 1.51 13.94
C TRP A 30 -4.90 0.39 14.99
N PRO A 31 -5.76 -0.63 14.79
CA PRO A 31 -6.64 -0.88 13.63
C PRO A 31 -8.07 -0.30 13.75
N SER A 32 -8.39 0.44 14.81
CA SER A 32 -9.77 0.81 15.19
C SER A 32 -10.53 1.58 14.12
N ASN A 33 -9.84 2.48 13.40
CA ASN A 33 -10.44 3.33 12.36
C ASN A 33 -10.20 2.83 10.92
N GLY A 34 -9.65 1.63 10.75
CA GLY A 34 -9.32 1.08 9.43
C GLY A 34 -8.48 2.06 8.61
N LEU A 35 -8.84 2.27 7.34
CA LEU A 35 -8.11 3.18 6.45
C LEU A 35 -8.42 4.68 6.67
N ARG A 36 -9.31 5.04 7.60
CA ARG A 36 -9.54 6.45 7.93
C ARG A 36 -8.35 6.95 8.76
N GLY A 37 -7.64 7.97 8.27
CA GLY A 37 -6.41 8.47 8.89
C GLY A 37 -5.15 7.66 8.58
N HIS A 38 -5.29 6.60 7.77
CA HIS A 38 -4.18 5.73 7.37
C HIS A 38 -4.07 5.67 5.84
N ALA A 39 -2.93 5.21 5.35
CA ALA A 39 -2.73 4.93 3.94
C ALA A 39 -1.99 3.60 3.76
N VAL A 40 -2.06 3.04 2.55
CA VAL A 40 -1.19 1.94 2.16
C VAL A 40 -0.03 2.51 1.38
N ALA A 41 1.19 2.04 1.66
CA ALA A 41 2.38 2.48 0.98
C ALA A 41 3.33 1.33 0.66
N GLN A 42 4.04 1.45 -0.46
CA GLN A 42 5.15 0.58 -0.82
C GLN A 42 6.41 1.13 -0.15
N LEU A 43 7.13 0.26 0.58
CA LEU A 43 8.35 0.62 1.28
C LEU A 43 9.57 0.46 0.37
N CYS A 44 10.19 1.58 -0.01
CA CYS A 44 11.28 1.59 -0.99
C CYS A 44 12.67 1.57 -0.34
N LEU A 45 12.84 2.24 0.80
CA LEU A 45 14.13 2.31 1.50
C LEU A 45 13.89 2.55 2.99
N ILE A 46 14.65 1.86 3.85
CA ILE A 46 14.81 2.23 5.27
C ILE A 46 16.22 2.75 5.45
N PHE A 47 16.37 3.91 6.09
CA PHE A 47 17.66 4.54 6.31
C PHE A 47 17.70 5.31 7.63
N ARG A 48 18.90 5.74 8.02
CA ARG A 48 19.13 6.58 9.19
C ARG A 48 19.99 7.75 8.76
N LEU A 49 19.63 8.96 9.19
CA LEU A 49 20.45 10.13 8.93
C LEU A 49 21.76 10.06 9.73
N TYR A 50 22.86 10.54 9.15
CA TYR A 50 24.14 10.60 9.84
C TYR A 50 24.01 11.45 11.12
N ARG A 51 24.41 10.89 12.26
CA ARG A 51 24.29 11.48 13.61
C ARG A 51 22.86 11.65 14.17
N SER A 52 21.86 11.03 13.55
CA SER A 52 20.52 10.91 14.13
C SER A 52 20.28 9.52 14.69
N ASN A 53 19.46 9.43 15.74
CA ASN A 53 18.95 8.15 16.26
C ASN A 53 17.61 7.75 15.63
N THR A 54 17.06 8.58 14.73
CA THR A 54 15.78 8.35 14.09
C THR A 54 15.95 7.58 12.78
N PHE A 55 15.28 6.43 12.69
CA PHE A 55 15.12 5.71 11.43
C PHE A 55 13.98 6.33 10.62
N LEU A 56 14.22 6.43 9.31
CA LEU A 56 13.30 6.97 8.33
C LEU A 56 13.04 5.92 7.25
N ALA A 57 11.91 6.06 6.59
CA ALA A 57 11.53 5.26 5.44
C ALA A 57 11.17 6.17 4.26
N TYR A 58 11.70 5.87 3.07
CA TYR A 58 11.17 6.38 1.82
C TYR A 58 10.09 5.43 1.33
N ILE A 59 8.91 5.98 1.07
CA ILE A 59 7.70 5.23 0.72
C ILE A 59 7.05 5.82 -0.53
N GLN A 60 6.27 5.01 -1.24
CA GLN A 60 5.36 5.47 -2.29
C GLN A 60 3.92 5.22 -1.86
N CYS A 61 3.09 6.27 -1.83
CA CYS A 61 1.74 6.21 -1.28
C CYS A 61 0.69 5.77 -2.30
N PHE A 62 -0.27 4.97 -1.85
CA PHE A 62 -1.40 4.52 -2.62
C PHE A 62 -2.69 5.06 -1.99
N ASN A 63 -3.52 5.68 -2.83
CA ASN A 63 -4.83 6.16 -2.42
C ASN A 63 -5.82 5.01 -2.48
N ALA A 64 -6.46 4.72 -1.34
CA ALA A 64 -7.58 3.82 -1.31
C ALA A 64 -8.82 4.55 -1.82
N THR A 65 -9.42 4.05 -2.90
CA THR A 65 -10.75 4.49 -3.32
C THR A 65 -11.79 3.68 -2.58
N PHE A 66 -12.62 4.34 -1.80
CA PHE A 66 -13.82 3.76 -1.22
C PHE A 66 -14.93 3.82 -2.27
N PRO A 67 -15.72 2.75 -2.47
CA PRO A 67 -16.90 2.83 -3.31
C PRO A 67 -17.83 3.90 -2.70
N SER A 68 -18.18 4.94 -3.46
CA SER A 68 -19.44 5.62 -3.19
C SER A 68 -20.54 4.60 -3.46
N SER A 69 -21.60 4.62 -2.65
CA SER A 69 -22.76 3.72 -2.75
C SER A 69 -23.42 3.62 -4.14
N SER A 70 -23.01 4.46 -5.10
CA SER A 70 -23.48 4.53 -6.48
C SER A 70 -22.50 4.02 -7.55
N SER A 71 -21.27 3.64 -7.19
CA SER A 71 -20.22 3.25 -8.14
C SER A 71 -19.85 1.78 -7.95
N TYR A 72 -20.06 0.97 -8.99
CA TYR A 72 -19.70 -0.45 -9.10
C TYR A 72 -18.18 -0.72 -9.08
N THR A 73 -17.41 0.02 -8.29
CA THR A 73 -15.93 -0.06 -8.22
C THR A 73 -15.42 -0.88 -7.04
N THR A 74 -16.30 -1.43 -6.20
CA THR A 74 -16.01 -2.75 -5.65
C THR A 74 -16.14 -3.73 -6.80
N ASP A 75 -15.14 -4.59 -6.99
CA ASP A 75 -15.50 -5.94 -7.41
C ASP A 75 -16.34 -6.51 -6.26
N ALA A 76 -17.65 -6.25 -6.31
CA ALA A 76 -18.61 -6.54 -5.25
C ALA A 76 -18.63 -8.04 -4.92
N ALA A 77 -18.06 -8.87 -5.80
CA ALA A 77 -17.85 -10.29 -5.59
C ALA A 77 -16.74 -10.61 -4.56
N ALA A 78 -15.67 -9.80 -4.45
CA ALA A 78 -14.52 -10.10 -3.60
C ALA A 78 -14.39 -9.19 -2.35
N GLY A 79 -15.06 -8.03 -2.34
CA GLY A 79 -15.09 -7.13 -1.19
C GLY A 79 -13.73 -6.53 -0.79
N MET A 80 -12.78 -6.46 -1.72
CA MET A 80 -11.45 -5.86 -1.54
C MET A 80 -11.45 -4.37 -1.91
N HIS A 81 -10.55 -3.59 -1.32
CA HIS A 81 -10.41 -2.16 -1.63
C HIS A 81 -9.47 -1.96 -2.83
N VAL A 82 -9.86 -1.12 -3.78
CA VAL A 82 -8.97 -0.68 -4.87
C VAL A 82 -8.02 0.37 -4.32
N LEU A 83 -6.73 0.16 -4.56
CA LEU A 83 -5.64 1.08 -4.32
C LEU A 83 -5.14 1.60 -5.65
N LYS A 84 -5.01 2.92 -5.77
CA LYS A 84 -4.41 3.57 -6.93
C LYS A 84 -3.09 4.22 -6.54
N CYS A 85 -2.05 3.97 -7.32
CA CYS A 85 -0.77 4.63 -7.11
C CYS A 85 -0.94 6.15 -7.26
N THR A 86 -0.32 6.92 -6.37
CA THR A 86 -0.32 8.38 -6.49
C THR A 86 0.77 8.78 -7.48
N ILE A 87 0.40 9.47 -8.55
CA ILE A 87 1.29 9.80 -9.67
C ILE A 87 1.32 11.33 -9.85
N TRP A 88 2.50 11.90 -10.09
CA TRP A 88 2.73 13.28 -10.48
C TRP A 88 2.22 13.55 -11.91
N SER A 89 2.17 14.82 -12.32
CA SER A 89 1.75 15.21 -13.68
C SER A 89 2.68 14.69 -14.78
N ASP A 90 3.92 14.33 -14.45
CA ASP A 90 4.93 13.79 -15.36
C ASP A 90 4.89 12.24 -15.48
N GLY A 91 3.99 11.59 -14.75
CA GLY A 91 3.89 10.12 -14.72
C GLY A 91 4.77 9.44 -13.67
N ALA A 92 5.55 10.16 -12.87
CA ALA A 92 6.36 9.59 -11.79
C ALA A 92 5.53 9.31 -10.54
N ARG A 93 5.90 8.28 -9.76
CA ARG A 93 5.22 7.96 -8.49
C ARG A 93 5.55 8.99 -7.41
N VAL A 94 4.53 9.41 -6.66
CA VAL A 94 4.71 10.31 -5.52
C VAL A 94 5.27 9.55 -4.34
N GLY A 95 6.48 9.91 -3.93
CA GLY A 95 7.14 9.38 -2.74
C GLY A 95 7.15 10.36 -1.57
N LYS A 96 7.24 9.84 -0.35
CA LYS A 96 7.38 10.60 0.89
C LYS A 96 8.45 9.97 1.78
N VAL A 97 9.14 10.77 2.58
CA VAL A 97 9.97 10.30 3.69
C VAL A 97 9.17 10.41 4.99
N ILE A 98 9.05 9.30 5.72
CA ILE A 98 8.34 9.23 7.01
C ILE A 98 9.27 8.68 8.10
N PRO A 99 9.06 9.05 9.37
CA PRO A 99 9.63 8.32 10.50
C PRO A 99 9.19 6.86 10.48
N LEU A 100 10.08 5.95 10.88
CA LEU A 100 9.78 4.51 10.86
C LEU A 100 8.60 4.13 11.77
N HIS A 101 8.37 4.89 12.84
CA HIS A 101 7.26 4.65 13.78
C HIS A 101 5.87 4.98 13.20
N HIS A 102 5.79 5.62 12.02
CA HIS A 102 4.51 5.79 11.30
C HIS A 102 4.07 4.51 10.60
N ILE A 103 4.91 3.47 10.51
CA ILE A 103 4.55 2.18 9.95
C ILE A 103 3.76 1.37 10.98
N CYS A 104 2.49 1.06 10.70
CA CYS A 104 1.60 0.36 11.62
C CYS A 104 1.72 -1.17 11.46
N LEU A 105 1.59 -1.68 10.23
CA LEU A 105 1.52 -3.11 9.96
C LEU A 105 1.90 -3.44 8.51
N PRO A 106 2.53 -4.59 8.23
CA PRO A 106 2.63 -5.11 6.87
C PRO A 106 1.25 -5.27 6.19
N ALA A 107 1.21 -4.93 4.90
CA ALA A 107 0.03 -5.04 4.06
C ALA A 107 0.34 -5.96 2.87
N HIS A 108 -0.68 -6.69 2.41
CA HIS A 108 -0.60 -7.49 1.20
C HIS A 108 -1.45 -6.86 0.11
N VAL A 109 -0.83 -6.54 -1.02
CA VAL A 109 -1.51 -5.95 -2.18
C VAL A 109 -1.35 -6.87 -3.39
N ILE A 110 -2.35 -6.88 -4.27
CA ILE A 110 -2.41 -7.74 -5.45
C ILE A 110 -2.58 -6.83 -6.68
N PRO A 111 -1.70 -6.89 -7.70
CA PRO A 111 -1.87 -6.10 -8.91
C PRO A 111 -3.22 -6.36 -9.59
N CYS A 112 -3.90 -5.30 -10.01
CA CYS A 112 -5.11 -5.40 -10.84
C CYS A 112 -4.71 -5.53 -12.31
N PHE A 113 -5.00 -6.68 -12.93
CA PHE A 113 -4.71 -6.89 -14.36
C PHE A 113 -5.80 -6.37 -15.29
N GLY A 114 -6.95 -5.93 -14.77
CA GLY A 114 -8.07 -5.46 -15.58
C GLY A 114 -8.64 -6.57 -16.47
N LYS A 115 -9.22 -6.18 -17.62
CA LYS A 115 -9.78 -7.13 -18.60
C LYS A 115 -8.69 -7.86 -19.39
N GLU A 116 -7.56 -7.21 -19.62
CA GLU A 116 -6.43 -7.73 -20.38
C GLU A 116 -5.14 -7.48 -19.61
N ALA A 117 -4.45 -8.55 -19.22
CA ALA A 117 -3.16 -8.44 -18.57
C ALA A 117 -2.10 -7.94 -19.58
N ASN A 118 -1.33 -6.91 -19.20
CA ASN A 118 -0.17 -6.49 -19.98
C ASN A 118 0.84 -7.65 -20.06
N LEU A 119 1.13 -8.12 -21.26
CA LEU A 119 2.01 -9.28 -21.53
C LEU A 119 3.44 -9.12 -21.02
N ARG A 120 3.86 -7.90 -20.69
CA ARG A 120 5.18 -7.62 -20.10
C ARG A 120 5.22 -7.82 -18.59
N LEU A 121 4.07 -8.04 -17.95
CA LEU A 121 3.98 -8.25 -16.52
C LEU A 121 4.56 -9.61 -16.15
N THR A 122 5.47 -9.58 -15.19
CA THR A 122 6.09 -10.74 -14.55
C THR A 122 5.90 -10.61 -13.05
N CYS A 123 6.13 -11.69 -12.31
CA CYS A 123 6.12 -11.65 -10.85
C CYS A 123 7.15 -10.66 -10.26
N HIS A 124 8.14 -10.22 -11.04
CA HIS A 124 9.22 -9.33 -10.60
C HIS A 124 8.98 -7.86 -10.93
N ASN A 125 8.10 -7.53 -11.87
CA ASN A 125 7.87 -6.15 -12.30
C ASN A 125 6.41 -5.70 -12.17
N CYS A 126 5.51 -6.58 -11.70
CA CYS A 126 4.09 -6.28 -11.64
C CYS A 126 3.77 -5.09 -10.73
N TYR A 127 4.49 -4.95 -9.60
CA TYR A 127 4.33 -3.82 -8.70
C TYR A 127 4.86 -2.50 -9.25
N GLU A 128 5.75 -2.52 -10.24
CA GLU A 128 6.32 -1.32 -10.86
C GLU A 128 5.53 -0.89 -12.10
N LEU A 129 5.01 -1.84 -12.86
CA LEU A 129 4.28 -1.57 -14.11
C LEU A 129 2.77 -1.42 -13.95
N SER A 130 2.20 -1.84 -12.81
CA SER A 130 0.77 -1.68 -12.52
C SER A 130 0.50 -0.39 -11.75
N ASN A 131 -0.65 0.23 -12.01
CA ASN A 131 -1.09 1.44 -11.31
C ASN A 131 -2.25 1.19 -10.34
N ASP A 132 -2.98 0.11 -10.55
CA ASP A 132 -4.14 -0.28 -9.75
C ASP A 132 -3.85 -1.59 -9.02
N PHE A 133 -4.23 -1.67 -7.75
CA PHE A 133 -3.98 -2.82 -6.88
C PHE A 133 -5.20 -3.11 -6.00
N TRP A 134 -5.34 -4.35 -5.57
CA TRP A 134 -6.29 -4.76 -4.54
C TRP A 134 -5.60 -4.86 -3.20
N LEU A 135 -6.17 -4.23 -2.17
CA LEU A 135 -5.77 -4.47 -0.79
C LEU A 135 -6.41 -5.76 -0.28
N ASN A 136 -5.60 -6.77 0.02
CA ASN A 136 -6.07 -8.07 0.48
C ASN A 136 -6.48 -8.01 1.96
N LYS A 137 -7.76 -7.75 2.23
CA LYS A 137 -8.31 -7.75 3.59
C LYS A 137 -8.27 -9.10 4.29
N TYR A 138 -8.12 -10.19 3.54
CA TYR A 138 -8.08 -11.56 4.08
C TYR A 138 -6.67 -12.00 4.47
N TRP A 139 -5.66 -11.13 4.29
CA TRP A 139 -4.27 -11.45 4.59
C TRP A 139 -4.05 -11.87 6.05
N ASN A 140 -4.69 -11.18 7.00
CA ASN A 140 -4.66 -11.55 8.40
C ASN A 140 -5.95 -11.10 9.11
N LYS A 141 -6.15 -11.63 10.32
CA LYS A 141 -7.36 -11.40 11.13
C LYS A 141 -7.56 -9.92 11.47
N GLU A 142 -6.50 -9.21 11.87
CA GLU A 142 -6.57 -7.78 12.22
C GLU A 142 -7.00 -6.93 11.03
N PHE A 143 -6.41 -7.18 9.85
CA PHE A 143 -6.77 -6.55 8.59
C PHE A 143 -8.23 -6.80 8.21
N PHE A 144 -8.70 -8.04 8.37
CA PHE A 144 -10.06 -8.40 8.06
C PHE A 144 -11.05 -7.59 8.89
N TYR A 145 -10.86 -7.49 10.20
CA TYR A 145 -11.74 -6.70 11.06
C TYR A 145 -11.61 -5.20 10.80
N ALA A 146 -10.39 -4.67 10.71
CA ALA A 146 -10.13 -3.25 10.47
C ALA A 146 -10.84 -2.74 9.20
N LEU A 147 -10.75 -3.51 8.11
CA LEU A 147 -11.31 -3.11 6.83
C LEU A 147 -12.80 -3.44 6.71
N SER A 148 -13.29 -4.51 7.35
CA SER A 148 -14.72 -4.85 7.29
C SER A 148 -15.59 -3.94 8.16
N LEU A 149 -15.10 -3.52 9.34
CA LEU A 149 -15.83 -2.60 10.23
C LEU A 149 -15.86 -1.17 9.67
N SER A 150 -14.87 -0.78 8.87
CA SER A 150 -14.86 0.51 8.18
C SER A 150 -15.95 0.63 7.11
N GLN A 151 -16.46 -0.49 6.59
CA GLN A 151 -17.53 -0.53 5.59
C GLN A 151 -18.93 -0.38 6.21
N SER A 152 -19.11 -0.73 7.50
CA SER A 152 -20.42 -0.66 8.18
C SER A 152 -20.85 0.73 8.64
N VAL A 153 -19.99 1.75 8.55
CA VAL A 153 -20.32 3.13 8.96
C VAL A 153 -20.99 3.93 7.81
N PHE A 154 -21.06 3.35 6.61
CA PHE A 154 -21.68 3.97 5.43
C PHE A 154 -22.97 3.25 4.97
N ALA A 155 -23.56 2.41 5.83
CA ALA A 155 -24.86 1.76 5.60
C ALA A 155 -25.98 2.44 6.40
#